data_AF-A0A443RSR9-F1
#
_entry.id   AF-A0A443RSR9-F1
#
_cell.length_a   1.000
_cell.length_b   1.000
_cell.length_c   1.000
_cell.angle_alpha   90.00
_cell.angle_beta   90.00
_cell.angle_gamma   90.00
#
_symmetry.space_group_name_H-M   'P 1'
#
loop_
_entity.id
_entity.type
_entity.pdbx_description
1 polymer ?
#
loop_
_entity_poly.entity_id
_entity_poly.type
_entity_poly.pdbx_seq_one_letter_code
_entity_poly.pdbx_strand_id
1 'polypeptide(L)'
;SSRCDHKFLKNVLVVNFSENGLCEPLAYKCENFASFSVGKCASCENNGCQLLGYSVQTGSNQTLAKPEVINDGYYVKTSKDDPYCVHHYQINAECETNISCDGLNLKLKSENEDEYVVTLNLLKSSIFTALLTIDSKSVKTPQKFTFASGDCVNECIRLFRKIEVNYISSTNE
;
A
#
# COMPACT_ATOMS: atom_id res chain seq x y z
N SER A 1 -23.97 -14.11 1.79
CA SER A 1 -22.66 -13.60 1.32
C SER A 1 -21.46 -14.12 2.11
N SER A 2 -21.57 -14.36 3.44
CA SER A 2 -20.44 -14.66 4.36
C SER A 2 -19.56 -15.90 4.09
N ARG A 3 -19.95 -16.81 3.19
CA ARG A 3 -19.21 -18.07 2.95
C ARG A 3 -17.96 -17.87 2.09
N CYS A 4 -17.96 -16.86 1.21
CA CYS A 4 -16.80 -16.52 0.39
C CYS A 4 -15.72 -15.84 1.25
N ASP A 5 -16.11 -14.82 2.01
CA ASP A 5 -15.19 -14.04 2.85
C ASP A 5 -14.50 -14.90 3.90
N HIS A 6 -15.25 -15.81 4.55
CA HIS A 6 -14.69 -16.76 5.51
C HIS A 6 -13.69 -17.74 4.87
N LYS A 7 -13.97 -18.22 3.65
CA LYS A 7 -13.07 -19.13 2.93
C LYS A 7 -11.82 -18.40 2.43
N PHE A 8 -11.99 -17.18 1.94
CA PHE A 8 -10.91 -16.33 1.47
C PHE A 8 -9.87 -16.08 2.57
N LEU A 9 -10.31 -15.62 3.75
CA LEU A 9 -9.41 -15.36 4.87
C LEU A 9 -8.64 -16.62 5.28
N LYS A 10 -9.31 -17.78 5.33
CA LYS A 10 -8.63 -19.05 5.59
C LYS A 10 -7.54 -19.33 4.57
N ASN A 11 -7.83 -19.15 3.29
CA ASN A 11 -6.88 -19.42 2.23
C ASN A 11 -5.65 -18.49 2.34
N VAL A 12 -5.85 -17.18 2.51
CA VAL A 12 -4.76 -16.21 2.66
C VAL A 12 -3.87 -16.54 3.85
N LEU A 13 -4.45 -16.90 4.99
CA LEU A 13 -3.71 -17.16 6.23
C LEU A 13 -2.84 -18.42 6.21
N VAL A 14 -3.17 -19.41 5.36
CA VAL A 14 -2.40 -20.67 5.27
C VAL A 14 -1.38 -20.68 4.14
N VAL A 15 -1.34 -19.65 3.28
CA VAL A 15 -0.31 -19.54 2.25
C VAL A 15 1.06 -19.36 2.93
N ASN A 16 2.02 -20.19 2.50
CA ASN A 16 3.43 -19.98 2.83
C ASN A 16 4.04 -19.01 1.83
N PHE A 17 4.04 -17.72 2.18
CA PHE A 17 4.59 -16.66 1.34
C PHE A 17 6.12 -16.76 1.20
N SER A 18 6.81 -17.31 2.21
CA SER A 18 8.26 -17.44 2.26
C SER A 18 8.80 -18.53 1.34
N GLU A 19 8.16 -19.71 1.30
CA GLU A 19 8.60 -20.83 0.46
C GLU A 19 8.44 -20.58 -1.04
N ASN A 20 7.45 -19.77 -1.42
CA ASN A 20 7.16 -19.56 -2.83
C ASN A 20 7.93 -18.38 -3.45
N GLY A 21 8.62 -17.54 -2.65
CA GLY A 21 9.31 -16.34 -3.13
C GLY A 21 8.39 -15.35 -3.85
N LEU A 22 7.08 -15.38 -3.54
CA LEU A 22 6.03 -14.70 -4.32
C LEU A 22 5.82 -13.24 -3.90
N CYS A 23 5.84 -12.96 -2.59
CA CYS A 23 5.79 -11.61 -2.01
C CYS A 23 5.90 -11.68 -0.48
N GLU A 24 6.15 -10.54 0.18
CA GLU A 24 5.98 -10.39 1.63
C GLU A 24 4.61 -9.73 1.91
N PRO A 25 3.66 -10.42 2.57
CA PRO A 25 2.32 -9.88 2.85
C PRO A 25 2.38 -8.94 4.07
N LEU A 26 3.00 -7.79 3.86
CA LEU A 26 3.28 -6.82 4.92
C LEU A 26 2.03 -5.96 5.22
N ALA A 27 1.61 -5.98 6.47
CA ALA A 27 0.50 -5.18 7.00
C ALA A 27 1.02 -4.00 7.82
N TYR A 28 0.35 -2.85 7.72
CA TYR A 28 0.77 -1.59 8.35
C TYR A 28 -0.16 -1.21 9.47
N LYS A 29 0.42 -0.82 10.60
CA LYS A 29 -0.29 -0.21 11.71
C LYS A 29 -0.91 1.10 11.22
N CYS A 30 -2.21 1.24 11.42
CA CYS A 30 -2.95 2.44 11.04
C CYS A 30 -4.16 2.62 11.96
N GLU A 31 -4.68 3.84 12.03
CA GLU A 31 -5.87 4.16 12.83
C GLU A 31 -7.09 3.34 12.39
N ASN A 32 -7.29 3.20 11.08
CA ASN A 32 -8.39 2.45 10.50
C ASN A 32 -8.10 2.07 9.03
N PHE A 33 -8.91 1.16 8.49
CA PHE A 33 -8.77 0.70 7.10
C PHE A 33 -8.98 1.82 6.07
N ALA A 34 -9.78 2.85 6.37
CA ALA A 34 -10.02 3.95 5.44
C ALA A 34 -8.76 4.82 5.30
N SER A 35 -8.11 5.18 6.42
CA SER A 35 -6.82 5.87 6.44
C SER A 35 -5.72 5.08 5.72
N PHE A 36 -5.66 3.77 5.95
CA PHE A 36 -4.74 2.88 5.23
C PHE A 36 -5.03 2.86 3.72
N SER A 37 -6.30 2.72 3.33
CA SER A 37 -6.72 2.56 1.93
C SER A 37 -6.39 3.75 1.04
N VAL A 38 -6.17 4.93 1.64
CA VAL A 38 -5.75 6.15 0.94
C VAL A 38 -4.26 6.48 1.12
N GLY A 39 -3.48 5.61 1.77
CA GLY A 39 -2.02 5.74 1.86
C GLY A 39 -1.50 6.54 3.06
N LYS A 40 -2.31 6.84 4.08
CA LYS A 40 -1.83 7.62 5.25
C LYS A 40 -0.82 6.87 6.13
N CYS A 41 -0.70 5.55 5.98
CA CYS A 41 0.13 4.68 6.80
C CYS A 41 0.98 3.78 5.90
N ALA A 42 2.31 3.85 6.06
CA ALA A 42 3.26 3.13 5.20
C ALA A 42 4.64 2.89 5.83
N SER A 43 4.84 3.26 7.10
CA SER A 43 6.15 3.15 7.77
C SER A 43 6.20 1.90 8.64
N CYS A 44 7.32 1.19 8.58
CA CYS A 44 7.61 0.04 9.44
C CYS A 44 8.36 0.40 10.73
N GLU A 45 8.75 1.66 10.90
CA GLU A 45 9.39 2.14 12.13
C GLU A 45 8.51 1.88 13.36
N ASN A 46 9.14 1.71 14.53
CA ASN A 46 8.44 1.53 15.81
C ASN A 46 7.43 0.36 15.81
N ASN A 47 7.78 -0.77 15.18
CA ASN A 47 6.88 -1.91 14.95
C ASN A 47 5.63 -1.54 14.15
N GLY A 48 5.77 -0.61 13.20
CA GLY A 48 4.68 -0.15 12.34
C GLY A 48 4.22 -1.20 11.32
N CYS A 49 4.95 -2.30 11.16
CA CYS A 49 4.60 -3.36 10.22
C CYS A 49 4.56 -4.75 10.88
N GLN A 50 3.69 -5.61 10.36
CA GLN A 50 3.62 -7.03 10.68
C GLN A 50 3.41 -7.85 9.42
N LEU A 51 4.08 -8.99 9.32
CA LEU A 51 3.77 -9.96 8.28
C LEU A 51 2.42 -10.62 8.56
N LEU A 52 1.69 -10.96 7.50
CA LEU A 52 0.46 -11.76 7.56
C LEU A 52 0.75 -13.22 7.16
N GLY A 53 0.06 -14.17 7.80
CA GLY A 53 -0.04 -15.55 7.29
C GLY A 53 0.72 -16.61 8.09
N TYR A 54 0.95 -17.75 7.46
CA TYR A 54 1.41 -18.98 8.11
C TYR A 54 2.83 -18.87 8.67
N SER A 55 3.75 -18.26 7.91
CA SER A 55 5.16 -18.13 8.29
C SER A 55 5.37 -17.35 9.59
N VAL A 56 4.47 -16.42 9.93
CA VAL A 56 4.48 -15.66 11.18
C VAL A 56 4.09 -16.53 12.38
N GLN A 57 3.16 -17.46 12.16
CA GLN A 57 2.66 -18.38 13.18
C GLN A 57 3.68 -19.48 13.48
N THR A 58 4.49 -19.90 12.49
CA THR A 58 5.46 -21.00 12.65
C THR A 58 6.89 -20.54 12.91
N GLY A 59 7.26 -19.31 12.54
CA GLY A 59 8.64 -18.82 12.59
C GLY A 59 9.06 -18.14 13.90
N SER A 60 8.13 -17.93 14.84
CA SER A 60 8.39 -17.06 15.99
C SER A 60 8.12 -17.79 17.30
N ASN A 61 9.15 -17.98 18.14
CA ASN A 61 9.00 -18.04 19.61
C ASN A 61 8.56 -16.67 20.16
N GLN A 62 7.76 -15.90 19.41
CA GLN A 62 7.18 -14.66 19.86
C GLN A 62 5.95 -15.04 20.65
N THR A 63 6.02 -14.79 21.96
CA THR A 63 4.84 -14.70 22.81
C THR A 63 3.85 -13.81 22.07
N LEU A 64 2.75 -14.39 21.57
CA LEU A 64 1.65 -13.60 21.00
C LEU A 64 1.29 -12.59 22.08
N ALA A 65 1.66 -11.32 21.85
CA ALA A 65 1.36 -10.26 22.79
C ALA A 65 -0.14 -10.37 23.06
N LYS A 66 -0.52 -10.43 24.35
CA LYS A 66 -1.95 -10.37 24.71
C LYS A 66 -2.53 -9.19 23.93
N PRO A 67 -3.73 -9.35 23.33
CA PRO A 67 -4.39 -8.23 22.69
C PRO A 67 -4.66 -7.20 23.79
N GLU A 68 -3.73 -6.27 24.00
CA GLU A 68 -4.08 -4.96 24.49
C GLU A 68 -5.15 -4.46 23.53
N VAL A 69 -6.16 -3.77 24.05
CA VAL A 69 -7.18 -3.17 23.20
C VAL A 69 -6.49 -2.04 22.43
N ILE A 70 -5.81 -2.38 21.33
CA ILE A 70 -5.12 -1.44 20.46
C ILE A 70 -6.23 -0.80 19.63
N ASN A 71 -6.43 0.51 19.78
CA ASN A 71 -7.35 1.27 18.92
C ASN A 71 -6.84 1.34 17.47
N ASP A 72 -5.57 1.02 17.23
CA ASP A 72 -4.95 0.92 15.90
C ASP A 72 -4.79 -0.55 15.46
N GLY A 73 -5.28 -0.88 14.27
CA GLY A 73 -5.14 -2.20 13.66
C GLY A 73 -3.97 -2.27 12.68
N TYR A 74 -3.54 -3.48 12.31
CA TYR A 74 -2.69 -3.69 11.14
C TYR A 74 -3.57 -3.98 9.92
N TYR A 75 -3.29 -3.30 8.81
CA TYR A 75 -4.08 -3.39 7.58
C TYR A 75 -3.20 -3.71 6.38
N VAL A 76 -3.74 -4.52 5.48
CA VAL A 76 -3.08 -4.95 4.24
C VAL A 76 -4.14 -5.17 3.17
N LYS A 77 -3.84 -4.85 1.91
CA LYS A 77 -4.62 -5.31 0.76
C LYS A 77 -3.96 -6.57 0.20
N THR A 78 -4.79 -7.45 -0.34
CA THR A 78 -4.38 -8.69 -1.00
C THR A 78 -5.09 -8.77 -2.35
N SER A 79 -4.56 -9.56 -3.27
CA SER A 79 -5.28 -9.86 -4.51
C SER A 79 -6.38 -10.88 -4.25
N LYS A 80 -7.33 -11.01 -5.18
CA LYS A 80 -8.52 -11.86 -5.00
C LYS A 80 -8.20 -13.35 -5.10
N ASP A 81 -7.11 -13.69 -5.77
CA ASP A 81 -6.77 -15.03 -6.19
C ASP A 81 -5.35 -15.39 -5.75
N ASP A 82 -5.13 -16.68 -5.46
CA ASP A 82 -3.80 -17.23 -5.14
C ASP A 82 -2.73 -16.76 -6.14
N PRO A 83 -1.60 -16.20 -5.70
CA PRO A 83 -1.06 -16.25 -4.34
C PRO A 83 -1.48 -15.09 -3.41
N TYR A 84 -2.52 -14.32 -3.74
CA TYR A 84 -3.04 -13.20 -2.95
C TYR A 84 -2.07 -12.02 -2.79
N CYS A 85 -0.98 -12.03 -3.56
CA CYS A 85 0.10 -11.05 -3.53
C CYS A 85 -0.24 -9.75 -4.27
N VAL A 86 0.20 -8.64 -3.69
CA VAL A 86 0.14 -7.31 -4.29
C VAL A 86 1.39 -6.50 -3.97
N HIS A 87 1.76 -5.63 -4.91
CA HIS A 87 2.76 -4.60 -4.72
C HIS A 87 2.07 -3.31 -4.29
N HIS A 88 2.37 -2.84 -3.08
CA HIS A 88 1.91 -1.58 -2.54
C HIS A 88 2.94 -0.49 -2.81
N TYR A 89 2.45 0.68 -3.23
CA TYR A 89 3.24 1.89 -3.32
C TYR A 89 2.53 3.02 -2.59
N GLN A 90 3.24 3.71 -1.70
CA GLN A 90 2.78 4.98 -1.16
C GLN A 90 3.25 6.09 -2.09
N ILE A 91 2.32 6.90 -2.56
CA ILE A 91 2.61 8.14 -3.28
C ILE A 91 2.58 9.25 -2.26
N ASN A 92 3.63 10.07 -2.19
CA ASN A 92 3.62 11.32 -1.45
C ASN A 92 3.85 12.46 -2.44
N ALA A 93 2.93 13.42 -2.47
CA ALA A 93 3.00 14.57 -3.34
C ALA A 93 2.98 15.84 -2.50
N GLU A 94 3.95 16.72 -2.71
CA GLU A 94 3.95 18.07 -2.14
C GLU A 94 3.44 19.04 -3.21
N CYS A 95 2.33 19.71 -2.90
CA CYS A 95 1.79 20.75 -3.76
C CYS A 95 2.29 22.14 -3.37
N GLU A 96 2.22 23.08 -4.31
CA GLU A 96 2.44 24.49 -4.05
C GLU A 96 1.51 25.01 -2.96
N THR A 97 2.06 25.89 -2.12
CA THR A 97 1.32 26.51 -1.03
C THR A 97 0.15 27.33 -1.57
N ASN A 98 -1.05 27.17 -0.97
CA ASN A 98 -2.33 27.79 -1.36
C ASN A 98 -3.12 27.10 -2.48
N ILE A 99 -2.71 25.90 -2.91
CA ILE A 99 -3.45 25.09 -3.87
C ILE A 99 -3.87 23.78 -3.22
N SER A 100 -5.16 23.46 -3.29
CA SER A 100 -5.64 22.15 -2.86
C SER A 100 -5.51 21.15 -4.00
N CYS A 101 -4.73 20.10 -3.77
CA CYS A 101 -4.63 18.92 -4.64
C CYS A 101 -5.50 17.75 -4.14
N ASP A 102 -6.34 18.00 -3.13
CA ASP A 102 -7.21 16.97 -2.56
C ASP A 102 -8.22 16.50 -3.62
N GLY A 103 -8.34 15.18 -3.79
CA GLY A 103 -9.19 14.59 -4.81
C GLY A 103 -8.64 14.62 -6.24
N LEU A 104 -7.43 15.15 -6.46
CA LEU A 104 -6.81 15.18 -7.80
C LEU A 104 -6.37 13.77 -8.22
N ASN A 105 -6.68 13.40 -9.46
CA ASN A 105 -6.16 12.17 -10.06
C ASN A 105 -4.76 12.39 -10.61
N LEU A 106 -3.81 11.57 -10.14
CA LEU A 106 -2.45 11.49 -10.62
C LEU A 106 -2.29 10.24 -11.50
N LYS A 107 -1.90 10.45 -12.75
CA LYS A 107 -1.49 9.43 -13.71
C LYS A 107 0.00 9.17 -13.54
N LEU A 108 0.36 7.93 -13.23
CA LEU A 108 1.73 7.45 -13.10
C LEU A 108 2.05 6.53 -14.28
N LYS A 109 3.22 6.70 -14.88
CA LYS A 109 3.71 5.84 -15.95
C LYS A 109 4.95 5.08 -15.49
N SER A 110 4.94 3.76 -15.68
CA SER A 110 6.09 2.91 -15.34
C SER A 110 7.17 2.95 -16.43
N GLU A 111 8.36 2.44 -16.12
CA GLU A 111 9.41 2.16 -17.11
C GLU A 111 8.95 1.22 -18.24
N ASN A 112 7.95 0.38 -17.97
CA ASN A 112 7.36 -0.54 -18.95
C ASN A 112 6.20 0.09 -19.74
N GLU A 113 6.00 1.40 -19.62
CA GLU A 113 4.95 2.18 -20.29
C GLU A 113 3.52 1.87 -19.81
N ASP A 114 3.36 1.08 -18.74
CA ASP A 114 2.04 0.87 -18.10
C ASP A 114 1.59 2.16 -17.38
N GLU A 115 0.30 2.45 -17.47
CA GLU A 115 -0.31 3.62 -16.85
C GLU A 115 -1.19 3.23 -15.66
N TYR A 116 -1.05 3.97 -14.56
CA TYR A 116 -1.81 3.80 -13.33
C TYR A 116 -2.40 5.12 -12.90
N VAL A 117 -3.58 5.11 -12.29
CA VAL A 117 -4.24 6.32 -11.80
C VAL A 117 -4.49 6.18 -10.31
N VAL A 118 -4.11 7.19 -9.54
CA VAL A 118 -4.39 7.29 -8.11
C VAL A 118 -5.03 8.63 -7.78
N THR A 119 -5.91 8.65 -6.79
CA THR A 119 -6.50 9.89 -6.28
C THR A 119 -5.73 10.35 -5.06
N LEU A 120 -5.25 11.59 -5.08
CA LEU A 120 -4.53 12.21 -3.97
C LEU A 120 -5.49 12.60 -2.85
N ASN A 121 -5.06 12.37 -1.61
CA ASN A 121 -5.79 12.69 -0.40
C ASN A 121 -4.92 13.55 0.50
N LEU A 122 -5.50 14.56 1.15
CA LEU A 122 -4.76 15.39 2.09
C LEU A 122 -4.18 14.54 3.24
N LEU A 123 -2.85 14.57 3.38
CA LEU A 123 -2.14 13.97 4.51
C LEU A 123 -1.93 15.03 5.60
N LYS A 124 -1.26 16.14 5.24
CA LYS A 124 -0.97 17.24 6.16
C LYS A 124 -0.55 18.49 5.38
N SER A 125 -1.18 19.63 5.66
CA SER A 125 -0.80 20.92 5.05
C SER A 125 -0.84 20.87 3.52
N SER A 126 0.31 20.99 2.84
CA SER A 126 0.48 20.86 1.39
C SER A 126 0.95 19.48 0.93
N ILE A 127 1.01 18.51 1.84
CA ILE A 127 1.41 17.12 1.57
C ILE A 127 0.16 16.28 1.38
N PHE A 128 0.12 15.59 0.25
CA PHE A 128 -0.93 14.69 -0.18
C PHE A 128 -0.38 13.29 -0.32
N THR A 129 -1.25 12.29 -0.19
CA THR A 129 -0.87 10.89 -0.29
C THR A 129 -1.88 10.07 -1.07
N ALA A 130 -1.42 8.95 -1.62
CA ALA A 130 -2.28 7.92 -2.19
C ALA A 130 -1.64 6.54 -1.99
N LEU A 131 -2.47 5.50 -2.00
CA LEU A 131 -2.02 4.11 -2.03
C LEU A 131 -2.31 3.51 -3.41
N LEU A 132 -1.26 3.13 -4.13
CA LEU A 132 -1.36 2.29 -5.32
C LEU A 132 -1.17 0.83 -4.92
N THR A 133 -1.98 -0.05 -5.49
CA THR A 133 -1.90 -1.50 -5.29
C THR A 133 -1.93 -2.19 -6.64
N ILE A 134 -0.87 -2.91 -6.98
CA ILE A 134 -0.74 -3.64 -8.24
C ILE A 134 -0.73 -5.13 -7.95
N ASP A 135 -1.56 -5.91 -8.64
CA ASP A 135 -1.57 -7.36 -8.52
C ASP A 135 -0.25 -7.94 -9.05
N SER A 136 0.43 -8.76 -8.23
CA SER A 136 1.72 -9.34 -8.61
C SER A 136 1.63 -10.33 -9.78
N LYS A 137 0.43 -10.80 -10.12
CA LYS A 137 0.19 -11.58 -11.35
C LYS A 137 0.31 -10.74 -12.61
N SER A 138 -0.09 -9.48 -12.52
CA SER A 138 0.02 -8.53 -13.64
C SER A 138 1.46 -8.10 -13.81
N VAL A 139 2.18 -7.97 -12.70
CA VAL A 139 3.56 -7.50 -12.69
C VAL A 139 4.38 -8.27 -11.66
N LYS A 140 5.39 -9.02 -12.11
CA LYS A 140 6.20 -9.89 -11.22
C LYS A 140 7.21 -9.15 -10.36
N THR A 141 7.64 -7.95 -10.77
CA THR A 141 8.68 -7.18 -10.09
C THR A 141 8.18 -5.78 -9.75
N PRO A 142 8.66 -5.19 -8.64
CA PRO A 142 8.34 -3.81 -8.31
C PRO A 142 8.59 -2.88 -9.51
N GLN A 143 7.60 -2.05 -9.82
CA GLN A 143 7.65 -1.08 -10.89
C GLN A 143 8.43 0.14 -10.44
N LYS A 144 9.25 0.65 -11.36
CA LYS A 144 9.81 1.99 -11.29
C LYS A 144 8.93 2.91 -12.11
N PHE A 145 8.68 4.09 -11.57
CA PHE A 145 7.85 5.11 -12.21
C PHE A 145 8.74 6.23 -12.72
N THR A 146 8.55 6.59 -13.99
CA THR A 146 9.41 7.56 -14.70
C THR A 146 8.71 8.90 -14.89
N PHE A 147 7.39 8.91 -14.83
CA PHE A 147 6.59 10.09 -15.11
C PHE A 147 5.31 10.12 -14.28
N ALA A 148 4.90 11.32 -13.90
CA ALA A 148 3.64 11.59 -13.21
C ALA A 148 2.98 12.84 -13.80
N SER A 149 1.66 12.79 -14.01
CA SER A 149 0.85 13.93 -14.47
C SER A 149 -0.50 14.00 -13.77
N GLY A 150 -1.02 15.20 -13.52
CA GLY A 150 -2.36 15.38 -12.95
C GLY A 150 -3.43 15.53 -14.04
N ASP A 151 -4.58 14.90 -13.84
CA ASP A 151 -5.73 14.98 -14.76
C ASP A 151 -6.54 16.25 -14.45
N CYS A 152 -6.07 17.40 -14.92
CA CYS A 152 -6.78 18.66 -14.76
C CYS A 152 -6.66 19.58 -15.98
N VAL A 153 -7.60 20.52 -16.05
CA VAL A 153 -7.86 21.36 -17.23
C VAL A 153 -6.68 22.30 -17.58
N ASN A 154 -5.77 22.58 -16.63
CA ASN A 154 -4.59 23.43 -16.83
C ASN A 154 -3.34 22.82 -16.15
N GLU A 155 -2.40 22.27 -16.94
CA GLU A 155 -1.03 21.84 -16.55
C GLU A 155 -0.77 21.56 -15.05
N CYS A 156 -1.46 20.57 -14.47
CA CYS A 156 -1.34 20.22 -13.05
C CYS A 156 0.08 19.86 -12.59
N ILE A 157 0.97 19.50 -13.51
CA ILE A 157 2.37 19.24 -13.22
C ILE A 157 3.04 20.43 -12.51
N ARG A 158 2.66 21.67 -12.85
CA ARG A 158 3.23 22.86 -12.21
C ARG A 158 2.73 23.08 -10.78
N LEU A 159 1.70 22.33 -10.35
CA LEU A 159 1.17 22.41 -8.98
C LEU A 159 2.02 21.61 -8.00
N PHE A 160 2.82 20.65 -8.49
CA PHE A 160 3.61 19.78 -7.65
C PHE A 160 5.03 20.30 -7.53
N ARG A 161 5.49 20.48 -6.30
CA ARG A 161 6.91 20.69 -5.98
C ARG A 161 7.70 19.40 -6.07
N LYS A 162 7.07 18.31 -5.61
CA LYS A 162 7.70 17.01 -5.49
C LYS A 162 6.67 15.90 -5.53
N ILE A 163 7.00 14.81 -6.20
CA ILE A 163 6.23 13.56 -6.17
C ILE A 163 7.22 12.44 -5.87
N GLU A 164 6.94 11.65 -4.85
CA GLU A 164 7.68 10.46 -4.47
C GLU A 164 6.77 9.25 -4.57
N VAL A 165 7.29 8.16 -5.13
CA VAL A 165 6.60 6.88 -5.21
C VAL A 165 7.46 5.87 -4.47
N ASN A 166 7.01 5.49 -3.27
CA ASN A 166 7.72 4.60 -2.36
C ASN A 166 7.15 3.20 -2.50
N TYR A 167 7.98 2.22 -2.86
CA TYR A 167 7.59 0.81 -2.79
C TYR A 167 7.61 0.36 -1.34
N ILE A 168 6.50 -0.17 -0.83
CA ILE A 168 6.38 -0.47 0.61
C ILE A 168 6.20 -1.96 0.91
N SER A 169 5.90 -2.82 -0.07
CA SER A 169 5.72 -4.28 0.16
C SER A 169 7.03 -5.07 0.39
N SER A 170 7.96 -4.55 1.21
CA SER A 170 9.22 -5.20 1.60
C SER A 170 9.62 -4.72 2.99
N THR A 171 10.16 -5.62 3.84
CA THR A 171 10.76 -5.24 5.13
C THR A 171 12.20 -4.73 5.01
N ASN A 172 12.80 -4.87 3.83
CA ASN A 172 14.11 -4.30 3.53
C ASN A 172 13.90 -2.88 2.98
N GLU A 173 14.04 -1.88 3.86
CA GLU A 173 14.16 -0.46 3.51
C GLU A 173 15.61 -0.10 3.15
#